data_AF-A0A536FXL1-F1
#
_entry.id   AF-A0A536FXL1-F1
#
_cell.length_a   1.000
_cell.length_b   1.000
_cell.length_c   1.000
_cell.angle_alpha   90.00
_cell.angle_beta   90.00
_cell.angle_gamma   90.00
#
_symmetry.space_group_name_H-M   'P 1'
#
loop_
_entity.id
_entity.type
_entity.pdbx_description
1 polymer ?
#
loop_
_entity_poly.entity_id
_entity_poly.type
_entity_poly.pdbx_seq_one_letter_code
_entity_poly.pdbx_strand_id
1 'polypeptide(L)'
;MSREEEIRAELFEHTLNGHAPEVKALTEEALSLGMDPMDILIAARAMQGALVILRPLIAETGAKPVGRYVIGTVKGDIHDIGKNLCVIMLEGAGFEVYDLGVNTPPEKFVEAVQKHEPDIVGFSAFLTTTMPMFKANIDALTKAGLRDKVHIAVGGAPVTQEYAKHVGADSYAPDASMATRMAKELVGDRSGQSQGAQALEQAVMKIDETLRKG
;
A
#
# COMPACT_ATOMS: atom_id res chain seq x y z
N MET A 1 25.00 18.02 3.16
CA MET A 1 23.72 17.78 3.83
C MET A 1 24.00 17.58 5.30
N SER A 2 23.10 17.97 6.19
CA SER A 2 23.20 17.65 7.63
C SER A 2 22.87 16.18 7.87
N ARG A 3 23.28 15.62 9.02
CA ARG A 3 22.92 14.23 9.36
C ARG A 3 21.40 14.05 9.46
N GLU A 4 20.68 15.08 9.91
CA GLU A 4 19.21 15.08 9.93
C GLU A 4 18.61 15.02 8.51
N GLU A 5 19.20 15.71 7.53
CA GLU A 5 18.76 15.65 6.13
C GLU A 5 19.02 14.27 5.52
N GLU A 6 20.17 13.66 5.83
CA GLU A 6 20.52 12.29 5.40
C GLU A 6 19.55 11.26 6.00
N ILE A 7 19.32 11.32 7.32
CA ILE A 7 18.38 10.42 8.00
C ILE A 7 16.98 10.53 7.40
N ARG A 8 16.49 11.73 7.03
CA ARG A 8 15.20 11.87 6.36
C ARG A 8 15.18 11.20 4.99
N ALA A 9 16.24 11.35 4.20
CA ALA A 9 16.34 10.73 2.88
C ALA A 9 16.43 9.19 2.97
N GLU A 10 17.24 8.68 3.89
CA GLU A 10 17.38 7.24 4.13
C GLU A 10 16.09 6.64 4.72
N LEU A 11 15.44 7.32 5.68
CA LEU A 11 14.13 6.91 6.21
C LEU A 11 13.10 6.82 5.10
N PHE A 12 13.10 7.75 4.15
CA PHE A 12 12.22 7.74 3.00
C PHE A 12 12.47 6.52 2.10
N GLU A 13 13.72 6.31 1.67
CA GLU A 13 14.10 5.20 0.78
C GLU A 13 13.81 3.85 1.43
N HIS A 14 14.20 3.68 2.69
CA HIS A 14 13.97 2.45 3.43
C HIS A 14 12.51 2.24 3.79
N THR A 15 11.70 3.29 3.97
CA THR A 15 10.25 3.14 4.17
C THR A 15 9.56 2.68 2.89
N LEU A 16 9.91 3.24 1.73
CA LEU A 16 9.31 2.88 0.44
C LEU A 16 9.68 1.46 -0.01
N ASN A 17 10.94 1.09 0.15
CA ASN A 17 11.42 -0.27 -0.12
C ASN A 17 11.10 -1.22 1.04
N GLY A 18 10.64 -0.65 2.16
CA GLY A 18 10.09 -1.34 3.29
C GLY A 18 11.10 -2.22 4.02
N HIS A 19 12.29 -1.67 4.19
CA HIS A 19 13.42 -2.18 4.95
C HIS A 19 13.21 -1.86 6.45
N ALA A 20 12.28 -2.58 7.09
CA ALA A 20 11.86 -2.30 8.46
C ALA A 20 13.01 -2.23 9.51
N PRO A 21 14.05 -3.10 9.47
CA PRO A 21 15.19 -2.98 10.39
C PRO A 21 15.93 -1.65 10.27
N GLU A 22 16.17 -1.19 9.04
CA GLU A 22 16.85 0.05 8.72
C GLU A 22 16.01 1.26 9.11
N VAL A 23 14.70 1.23 8.82
CA VAL A 23 13.76 2.27 9.27
C VAL A 23 13.77 2.40 10.79
N LYS A 24 13.79 1.28 11.51
CA LYS A 24 13.87 1.30 12.98
C LYS A 24 15.17 1.93 13.47
N ALA A 25 16.31 1.49 12.93
CA ALA A 25 17.62 2.02 13.33
C ALA A 25 17.73 3.53 13.10
N LEU A 26 17.27 4.00 11.94
CA LEU A 26 17.27 5.43 11.60
C LEU A 26 16.28 6.23 12.44
N THR A 27 15.14 5.64 12.83
CA THR A 27 14.18 6.29 13.73
C THR A 27 14.78 6.44 15.14
N GLU A 28 15.49 5.41 15.63
CA GLU A 28 16.18 5.48 16.92
C GLU A 28 17.31 6.53 16.90
N GLU A 29 18.09 6.58 15.82
CA GLU A 29 19.11 7.61 15.60
C GLU A 29 18.46 9.01 15.56
N ALA A 30 17.36 9.17 14.82
CA ALA A 30 16.64 10.42 14.69
C ALA A 30 16.20 10.98 16.05
N LEU A 31 15.60 10.11 16.88
CA LEU A 31 15.17 10.48 18.23
C LEU A 31 16.36 10.85 19.12
N SER A 32 17.50 10.16 18.97
CA SER A 32 18.72 10.47 19.74
C SER A 32 19.32 11.83 19.39
N LEU A 33 19.12 12.29 18.15
CA LEU A 33 19.50 13.62 17.68
C LEU A 33 18.48 14.70 18.06
N GLY A 34 17.36 14.33 18.70
CA GLY A 34 16.33 15.26 19.14
C GLY A 34 15.36 15.69 18.04
N MET A 35 15.27 14.95 16.92
CA MET A 35 14.23 15.20 15.92
C MET A 35 12.85 14.89 16.48
N ASP A 36 11.89 15.76 16.17
CA ASP A 36 10.49 15.57 16.56
C ASP A 36 9.90 14.37 15.81
N PRO A 37 9.26 13.38 16.49
CA PRO A 37 8.53 12.30 15.84
C PRO A 37 7.51 12.78 14.78
N MET A 38 6.91 13.96 14.99
CA MET A 38 6.00 14.56 14.03
C MET A 38 6.73 15.02 12.77
N ASP A 39 7.96 15.52 12.86
CA ASP A 39 8.77 15.89 11.69
C ASP A 39 9.14 14.66 10.85
N ILE A 40 9.37 13.52 11.50
CA ILE A 40 9.60 12.23 10.83
C ILE A 40 8.33 11.78 10.07
N LEU A 41 7.15 11.95 10.68
CA LEU A 41 5.86 11.59 10.08
C LEU A 41 5.36 12.61 9.03
N ILE A 42 5.80 13.88 9.13
CA ILE A 42 5.45 14.93 8.16
C ILE A 42 5.94 14.54 6.76
N ALA A 43 7.08 13.86 6.62
CA ALA A 43 7.55 13.37 5.32
C ALA A 43 6.54 12.41 4.66
N ALA A 44 5.96 11.49 5.43
CA ALA A 44 4.92 10.57 4.93
C ALA A 44 3.63 11.31 4.56
N ARG A 45 3.20 12.31 5.34
CA ARG A 45 2.03 13.16 5.01
C ARG A 45 2.29 14.04 3.79
N ALA A 46 3.49 14.60 3.66
CA ALA A 46 3.90 15.38 2.51
C ALA A 46 3.89 14.53 1.25
N MET A 47 4.31 13.27 1.33
CA MET A 47 4.23 12.32 0.21
C MET A 47 2.78 12.02 -0.18
N GLN A 48 1.86 11.82 0.77
CA GLN A 48 0.43 11.69 0.44
C GLN A 48 -0.09 12.92 -0.29
N GLY A 49 0.24 14.13 0.21
CA GLY A 49 -0.11 15.38 -0.47
C GLY A 49 0.50 15.47 -1.87
N ALA A 50 1.76 15.08 -2.03
CA ALA A 50 2.45 15.08 -3.31
C ALA A 50 1.82 14.08 -4.31
N LEU A 51 1.43 12.88 -3.86
CA LEU A 51 0.75 11.90 -4.70
C LEU A 51 -0.58 12.43 -5.25
N VAL A 52 -1.33 13.23 -4.50
CA VAL A 52 -2.55 13.88 -5.02
C VAL A 52 -2.25 14.75 -6.24
N ILE A 53 -1.11 15.44 -6.25
CA ILE A 53 -0.67 16.30 -7.36
C ILE A 53 -0.03 15.46 -8.48
N LEU A 54 0.75 14.45 -8.13
CA LEU A 54 1.50 13.63 -9.09
C LEU A 54 0.61 12.65 -9.86
N ARG A 55 -0.44 12.11 -9.25
CA ARG A 55 -1.39 11.17 -9.90
C ARG A 55 -1.90 11.63 -11.28
N PRO A 56 -2.45 12.85 -11.46
CA PRO A 56 -2.89 13.31 -12.77
C PRO A 56 -1.72 13.46 -13.76
N LEU A 57 -0.56 13.91 -13.30
CA LEU A 57 0.64 14.08 -14.15
C LEU A 57 1.21 12.74 -14.62
N ILE A 58 1.18 11.71 -13.76
CA ILE A 58 1.54 10.34 -14.13
C ILE A 58 0.55 9.80 -15.16
N ALA A 59 -0.75 10.03 -14.98
CA ALA A 59 -1.76 9.59 -15.95
C ALA A 59 -1.55 10.23 -17.35
N GLU A 60 -1.13 11.49 -17.42
CA GLU A 60 -0.79 12.18 -18.67
C GLU A 60 0.40 11.57 -19.43
N THR A 61 1.29 10.85 -18.75
CA THR A 61 2.42 10.16 -19.41
C THR A 61 1.97 8.96 -20.23
N GLY A 62 0.74 8.48 -20.04
CA GLY A 62 0.25 7.24 -20.64
C GLY A 62 0.85 5.97 -20.01
N ALA A 63 1.58 6.11 -18.90
CA ALA A 63 2.06 4.97 -18.12
C ALA A 63 0.89 4.12 -17.65
N LYS A 64 0.97 2.81 -17.91
CA LYS A 64 -0.03 1.86 -17.44
C LYS A 64 0.30 1.47 -16.00
N PRO A 65 -0.72 1.26 -15.14
CA PRO A 65 -0.50 0.69 -13.81
C PRO A 65 0.21 -0.67 -13.92
N VAL A 66 1.09 -0.96 -12.96
CA VAL A 66 1.78 -2.27 -12.89
C VAL A 66 0.81 -3.40 -12.52
N GLY A 67 -0.31 -3.04 -11.90
CA GLY A 67 -1.41 -3.92 -11.52
C GLY A 67 -2.52 -3.12 -10.83
N ARG A 68 -3.65 -3.78 -10.58
CA ARG A 68 -4.81 -3.22 -9.87
C ARG A 68 -5.00 -3.92 -8.54
N TYR A 69 -5.27 -3.13 -7.50
CA TYR A 69 -5.41 -3.62 -6.14
C TYR A 69 -6.68 -3.07 -5.50
N VAL A 70 -7.58 -3.92 -5.01
CA VAL A 70 -8.69 -3.50 -4.13
C VAL A 70 -8.32 -3.76 -2.68
N ILE A 71 -8.48 -2.79 -1.79
CA ILE A 71 -8.15 -2.97 -0.36
C ILE A 71 -9.21 -2.33 0.54
N GLY A 72 -9.48 -2.93 1.69
CA GLY A 72 -10.39 -2.37 2.70
C GLY A 72 -10.21 -3.05 4.05
N THR A 73 -10.65 -2.39 5.13
CA THR A 73 -10.81 -3.11 6.40
C THR A 73 -12.10 -3.92 6.36
N VAL A 74 -12.09 -5.06 7.03
CA VAL A 74 -13.29 -5.90 7.10
C VAL A 74 -14.39 -5.26 7.93
N LYS A 75 -15.63 -5.74 7.73
CA LYS A 75 -16.78 -5.35 8.54
C LYS A 75 -16.48 -5.44 10.04
N GLY A 76 -16.89 -4.42 10.78
CA GLY A 76 -16.66 -4.31 12.22
C GLY A 76 -15.30 -3.75 12.60
N ASP A 77 -14.38 -3.55 11.65
CA ASP A 77 -13.05 -3.02 11.91
C ASP A 77 -12.90 -1.60 11.36
N ILE A 78 -12.48 -0.66 12.21
CA ILE A 78 -12.31 0.77 11.85
C ILE A 78 -10.84 1.21 11.80
N HIS A 79 -9.89 0.29 12.04
CA HIS A 79 -8.47 0.63 12.13
C HIS A 79 -7.84 0.73 10.75
N ASP A 80 -7.44 1.92 10.35
CA ASP A 80 -7.03 2.23 8.98
C ASP A 80 -5.55 2.58 8.82
N ILE A 81 -4.80 2.85 9.90
CA ILE A 81 -3.41 3.29 9.83
C ILE A 81 -2.55 2.33 8.99
N GLY A 82 -2.56 1.03 9.32
CA GLY A 82 -1.79 0.03 8.59
C GLY A 82 -2.25 -0.14 7.13
N LYS A 83 -3.57 -0.14 6.92
CA LYS A 83 -4.18 -0.20 5.57
C LYS A 83 -3.78 1.01 4.72
N ASN A 84 -3.85 2.21 5.28
CA ASN A 84 -3.50 3.46 4.59
C ASN A 84 -2.02 3.46 4.22
N LEU A 85 -1.14 2.96 5.09
CA LEU A 85 0.26 2.77 4.75
C LEU A 85 0.42 1.79 3.57
N CYS A 86 -0.29 0.66 3.56
CA CYS A 86 -0.30 -0.24 2.40
C CYS A 86 -0.75 0.46 1.11
N VAL A 87 -1.83 1.24 1.15
CA VAL A 87 -2.34 2.00 0.00
C VAL A 87 -1.24 2.90 -0.56
N ILE A 88 -0.61 3.69 0.32
CA ILE A 88 0.46 4.62 -0.06
C ILE A 88 1.62 3.89 -0.74
N MET A 89 2.07 2.78 -0.16
CA MET A 89 3.21 2.01 -0.70
C MET A 89 2.87 1.33 -2.03
N LEU A 90 1.66 0.77 -2.16
CA LEU A 90 1.19 0.17 -3.41
C LEU A 90 1.09 1.21 -4.54
N GLU A 91 0.53 2.38 -4.26
CA GLU A 91 0.47 3.48 -5.24
C GLU A 91 1.87 3.98 -5.60
N GLY A 92 2.77 4.14 -4.62
CA GLY A 92 4.16 4.50 -4.85
C GLY A 92 4.91 3.46 -5.70
N ALA A 93 4.53 2.19 -5.60
CA ALA A 93 5.03 1.11 -6.45
C ALA A 93 4.41 1.08 -7.86
N GLY A 94 3.42 1.93 -8.15
CA GLY A 94 2.77 2.07 -9.44
C GLY A 94 1.49 1.26 -9.62
N PHE A 95 0.90 0.74 -8.53
CA PHE A 95 -0.41 0.10 -8.59
C PHE A 95 -1.53 1.12 -8.71
N GLU A 96 -2.59 0.76 -9.43
CA GLU A 96 -3.88 1.43 -9.34
C GLU A 96 -4.65 0.83 -8.16
N VAL A 97 -4.79 1.61 -7.08
CA VAL A 97 -5.38 1.14 -5.83
C VAL A 97 -6.80 1.68 -5.63
N TYR A 98 -7.74 0.77 -5.37
CA TYR A 98 -9.12 1.06 -5.03
C TYR A 98 -9.36 0.78 -3.55
N ASP A 99 -9.29 1.83 -2.74
CA ASP A 99 -9.51 1.76 -1.30
C ASP A 99 -11.01 1.85 -0.96
N LEU A 100 -11.55 0.80 -0.35
CA LEU A 100 -12.95 0.72 0.10
C LEU A 100 -13.16 1.36 1.48
N GLY A 101 -12.07 1.84 2.10
CA GLY A 101 -12.06 2.49 3.39
C GLY A 101 -12.15 1.50 4.54
N VAL A 102 -12.99 1.84 5.52
CA VAL A 102 -13.15 1.06 6.74
C VAL A 102 -14.53 0.42 6.87
N ASN A 103 -14.64 -0.59 7.75
CA ASN A 103 -15.87 -1.29 8.07
C ASN A 103 -16.60 -1.80 6.80
N THR A 104 -15.83 -2.37 5.88
CA THR A 104 -16.34 -2.73 4.56
C THR A 104 -17.05 -4.10 4.60
N PRO A 105 -18.35 -4.16 4.26
CA PRO A 105 -19.08 -5.42 4.24
C PRO A 105 -18.70 -6.27 3.00
N PRO A 106 -18.87 -7.61 3.05
CA PRO A 106 -18.48 -8.51 1.96
C PRO A 106 -19.05 -8.12 0.59
N GLU A 107 -20.27 -7.60 0.55
CA GLU A 107 -20.95 -7.19 -0.68
C GLU A 107 -20.19 -6.09 -1.41
N LYS A 108 -19.60 -5.14 -0.69
CA LYS A 108 -18.79 -4.08 -1.29
C LYS A 108 -17.48 -4.60 -1.90
N PHE A 109 -16.88 -5.64 -1.32
CA PHE A 109 -15.71 -6.29 -1.93
C PHE A 109 -16.11 -6.99 -3.23
N VAL A 110 -17.25 -7.69 -3.25
CA VAL A 110 -17.79 -8.32 -4.47
C VAL A 110 -18.03 -7.27 -5.55
N GLU A 111 -18.74 -6.18 -5.24
CA GLU A 111 -19.01 -5.09 -6.17
C GLU A 111 -17.72 -4.46 -6.72
N ALA A 112 -16.74 -4.21 -5.84
CA ALA A 112 -15.46 -3.63 -6.23
C ALA A 112 -14.66 -4.55 -7.16
N VAL A 113 -14.62 -5.86 -6.84
CA VAL A 113 -13.93 -6.85 -7.69
C VAL A 113 -14.60 -6.95 -9.06
N GLN A 114 -15.94 -6.94 -9.13
CA GLN A 114 -16.67 -6.95 -10.40
C GLN A 114 -16.43 -5.69 -11.22
N LYS A 115 -16.41 -4.52 -10.57
CA LYS A 115 -16.30 -3.23 -11.25
C LYS A 115 -14.90 -2.95 -11.76
N HIS A 116 -13.89 -3.30 -10.96
CA HIS A 116 -12.51 -2.88 -11.19
C HIS A 116 -11.62 -3.99 -11.76
N GLU A 117 -12.08 -5.24 -11.68
CA GLU A 117 -11.34 -6.43 -12.14
C GLU A 117 -9.88 -6.39 -11.66
N PRO A 118 -9.63 -6.30 -10.33
CA PRO A 118 -8.29 -6.17 -9.80
C PRO A 118 -7.51 -7.48 -9.91
N ASP A 119 -6.19 -7.38 -9.94
CA ASP A 119 -5.32 -8.56 -9.81
C ASP A 119 -5.35 -9.11 -8.38
N ILE A 120 -5.43 -8.21 -7.39
CA ILE A 120 -5.34 -8.54 -5.98
C ILE A 120 -6.48 -7.86 -5.19
N VAL A 121 -7.07 -8.60 -4.26
CA VAL A 121 -7.97 -8.07 -3.23
C VAL A 121 -7.38 -8.30 -1.84
N GLY A 122 -7.20 -7.22 -1.08
CA GLY A 122 -6.63 -7.21 0.26
C GLY A 122 -7.67 -6.98 1.35
N PHE A 123 -7.65 -7.82 2.39
CA PHE A 123 -8.44 -7.62 3.61
C PHE A 123 -7.53 -7.27 4.79
N SER A 124 -7.86 -6.18 5.48
CA SER A 124 -7.18 -5.74 6.70
C SER A 124 -8.06 -5.95 7.94
N ALA A 125 -7.49 -6.48 9.01
CA ALA A 125 -8.13 -6.54 10.34
C ALA A 125 -7.11 -6.29 11.46
N PHE A 126 -7.48 -5.50 12.46
CA PHE A 126 -6.66 -5.24 13.65
C PHE A 126 -7.17 -5.97 14.90
N LEU A 127 -8.47 -6.31 14.95
CA LEU A 127 -9.04 -7.03 16.09
C LEU A 127 -9.19 -8.53 15.79
N THR A 128 -8.87 -9.37 16.76
CA THR A 128 -9.11 -10.82 16.65
C THR A 128 -10.59 -11.17 16.47
N THR A 129 -11.48 -10.30 16.96
CA THR A 129 -12.94 -10.43 16.83
C THR A 129 -13.44 -10.13 15.42
N THR A 130 -12.69 -9.38 14.61
CA THR A 130 -13.06 -9.04 13.22
C THR A 130 -12.40 -9.96 12.20
N MET A 131 -11.32 -10.65 12.54
CA MET A 131 -10.63 -11.63 11.69
C MET A 131 -11.53 -12.69 11.02
N PRO A 132 -12.58 -13.25 11.65
CA PRO A 132 -13.49 -14.19 11.00
C PRO A 132 -14.16 -13.64 9.74
N MET A 133 -14.23 -12.32 9.58
CA MET A 133 -14.77 -11.69 8.37
C MET A 133 -13.91 -11.95 7.12
N PHE A 134 -12.64 -12.35 7.25
CA PHE A 134 -11.87 -12.81 6.09
C PHE A 134 -12.56 -13.98 5.40
N LYS A 135 -12.99 -15.00 6.17
CA LYS A 135 -13.70 -16.15 5.63
C LYS A 135 -15.03 -15.74 5.01
N ALA A 136 -15.77 -14.84 5.65
CA ALA A 136 -17.03 -14.33 5.12
C ALA A 136 -16.85 -13.58 3.77
N ASN A 137 -15.78 -12.79 3.63
CA ASN A 137 -15.45 -12.11 2.37
C ASN A 137 -15.06 -13.11 1.27
N ILE A 138 -14.22 -14.10 1.60
CA ILE A 138 -13.80 -15.16 0.68
C ILE A 138 -15.02 -15.98 0.20
N ASP A 139 -15.93 -16.30 1.12
CA ASP A 139 -17.17 -17.02 0.79
C ASP A 139 -18.10 -16.20 -0.09
N ALA A 140 -18.20 -14.88 0.14
CA ALA A 140 -18.96 -13.99 -0.72
C ALA A 140 -18.38 -13.93 -2.14
N LEU A 141 -17.05 -13.80 -2.28
CA LEU A 141 -16.37 -13.85 -3.57
C LEU A 141 -16.54 -15.21 -4.27
N THR A 142 -16.52 -16.30 -3.49
CA THR A 142 -16.72 -17.66 -4.01
C THR A 142 -18.15 -17.84 -4.52
N LYS A 143 -19.15 -17.42 -3.75
CA LYS A 143 -20.56 -17.44 -4.14
C LYS A 143 -20.84 -16.59 -5.38
N ALA A 144 -20.10 -15.50 -5.56
CA ALA A 144 -20.17 -14.64 -6.75
C ALA A 144 -19.38 -15.18 -7.96
N GLY A 145 -18.66 -16.30 -7.84
CA GLY A 145 -17.83 -16.85 -8.92
C GLY A 145 -16.58 -16.01 -9.24
N LEU A 146 -16.09 -15.24 -8.26
CA LEU A 146 -14.97 -14.30 -8.40
C LEU A 146 -13.70 -14.80 -7.70
N ARG A 147 -13.81 -15.78 -6.79
CA ARG A 147 -12.68 -16.27 -5.96
C ARG A 147 -11.44 -16.65 -6.77
N ASP A 148 -11.62 -17.30 -7.91
CA ASP A 148 -10.51 -17.78 -8.76
C ASP A 148 -10.03 -16.72 -9.76
N LYS A 149 -10.66 -15.55 -9.80
CA LYS A 149 -10.31 -14.45 -10.71
C LYS A 149 -9.35 -13.43 -10.09
N VAL A 150 -9.17 -13.47 -8.77
CA VAL A 150 -8.38 -12.51 -8.02
C VAL A 150 -7.50 -13.23 -7.02
N HIS A 151 -6.33 -12.67 -6.75
CA HIS A 151 -5.48 -13.15 -5.65
C HIS A 151 -5.95 -12.51 -4.33
N ILE A 152 -6.21 -13.32 -3.32
CA ILE A 152 -6.68 -12.84 -2.01
C ILE A 152 -5.50 -12.73 -1.04
N ALA A 153 -5.23 -11.50 -0.60
CA ALA A 153 -4.23 -11.18 0.40
C ALA A 153 -4.88 -10.76 1.73
N VAL A 154 -4.30 -11.17 2.86
CA VAL A 154 -4.76 -10.74 4.18
C VAL A 154 -3.61 -10.18 5.02
N GLY A 155 -3.92 -9.25 5.91
CA GLY A 155 -2.93 -8.65 6.81
C GLY A 155 -3.57 -7.93 7.99
N GLY A 156 -2.69 -7.39 8.84
CA GLY A 156 -3.02 -6.68 10.06
C GLY A 156 -2.40 -7.31 11.31
N ALA A 157 -2.28 -6.53 12.38
CA ALA A 157 -1.42 -6.87 13.52
C ALA A 157 -1.63 -8.26 14.16
N PRO A 158 -2.87 -8.76 14.36
CA PRO A 158 -3.08 -10.09 14.95
C PRO A 158 -3.04 -11.23 13.92
N VAL A 159 -2.95 -10.92 12.62
CA VAL A 159 -3.04 -11.91 11.54
C VAL A 159 -1.72 -12.66 11.44
N THR A 160 -1.81 -13.97 11.17
CA THR A 160 -0.64 -14.83 10.97
C THR A 160 -0.76 -15.57 9.66
N GLN A 161 0.38 -16.07 9.15
CA GLN A 161 0.43 -16.94 7.97
C GLN A 161 -0.43 -18.20 8.14
N GLU A 162 -0.50 -18.75 9.35
CA GLU A 162 -1.32 -19.92 9.67
C GLU A 162 -2.81 -19.57 9.58
N TYR A 163 -3.22 -18.43 10.15
CA TYR A 163 -4.60 -18.00 10.08
C TYR A 163 -5.04 -17.69 8.65
N ALA A 164 -4.17 -17.05 7.85
CA ALA A 164 -4.42 -16.78 6.43
C ALA A 164 -4.73 -18.07 5.65
N LYS A 165 -3.93 -19.13 5.86
CA LYS A 165 -4.16 -20.45 5.26
C LYS A 165 -5.48 -21.05 5.76
N HIS A 166 -5.76 -20.96 7.06
CA HIS A 166 -6.97 -21.49 7.66
C HIS A 166 -8.25 -20.89 7.05
N VAL A 167 -8.26 -19.58 6.76
CA VAL A 167 -9.42 -18.91 6.15
C VAL A 167 -9.47 -19.05 4.62
N GLY A 168 -8.43 -19.59 3.98
CA GLY A 168 -8.37 -19.81 2.53
C GLY A 168 -7.88 -18.62 1.71
N ALA A 169 -7.10 -17.71 2.33
CA ALA A 169 -6.41 -16.64 1.61
C ALA A 169 -5.17 -17.19 0.87
N ASP A 170 -4.83 -16.57 -0.26
CA ASP A 170 -3.69 -16.99 -1.09
C ASP A 170 -2.36 -16.50 -0.53
N SER A 171 -2.36 -15.37 0.18
CA SER A 171 -1.16 -14.80 0.78
C SER A 171 -1.43 -14.04 2.08
N TYR A 172 -0.37 -13.90 2.87
CA TYR A 172 -0.32 -13.10 4.08
C TYR A 172 0.82 -12.09 3.98
N ALA A 173 0.58 -10.85 4.40
CA ALA A 173 1.60 -9.84 4.56
C ALA A 173 1.64 -9.33 6.00
N PRO A 174 2.80 -9.38 6.69
CA PRO A 174 2.93 -8.86 8.06
C PRO A 174 2.90 -7.34 8.15
N ASP A 175 3.24 -6.65 7.07
CA ASP A 175 3.31 -5.19 7.00
C ASP A 175 3.12 -4.68 5.55
N ALA A 176 3.08 -3.35 5.40
CA ALA A 176 2.85 -2.68 4.12
C ALA A 176 3.99 -2.89 3.11
N SER A 177 5.22 -3.03 3.59
CA SER A 177 6.39 -3.36 2.77
C SER A 177 6.22 -4.70 2.09
N MET A 178 5.98 -5.73 2.89
CA MET A 178 5.84 -7.09 2.43
C MET A 178 4.60 -7.25 1.55
N ALA A 179 3.51 -6.53 1.86
CA ALA A 179 2.32 -6.49 1.00
C ALA A 179 2.65 -5.93 -0.39
N THR A 180 3.40 -4.83 -0.46
CA THR A 180 3.79 -4.19 -1.71
C THR A 180 4.74 -5.05 -2.53
N ARG A 181 5.76 -5.63 -1.88
CA ARG A 181 6.71 -6.53 -2.54
C ARG A 181 6.02 -7.77 -3.10
N MET A 182 5.18 -8.41 -2.29
CA MET A 182 4.38 -9.56 -2.70
C MET A 182 3.47 -9.22 -3.89
N ALA A 183 2.81 -8.06 -3.87
CA ALA A 183 1.97 -7.62 -4.96
C ALA A 183 2.77 -7.49 -6.27
N LYS A 184 3.95 -6.85 -6.24
CA LYS A 184 4.84 -6.72 -7.42
C LYS A 184 5.27 -8.07 -7.98
N GLU A 185 5.65 -8.99 -7.11
CA GLU A 185 6.08 -10.34 -7.50
C GLU A 185 4.95 -11.11 -8.20
N LEU A 186 3.71 -10.98 -7.70
CA LEU A 186 2.53 -11.64 -8.27
C LEU A 186 2.16 -11.11 -9.66
N VAL A 187 2.17 -9.79 -9.87
CA VAL A 187 1.83 -9.19 -11.17
C VAL A 187 2.99 -9.26 -12.18
N GLY A 188 4.12 -9.88 -11.80
CA GLY A 188 5.24 -10.13 -12.70
C GLY A 188 6.18 -8.95 -12.91
N ASP A 189 6.05 -7.87 -12.13
CA ASP A 189 6.98 -6.73 -12.19
C ASP A 189 8.23 -7.00 -11.32
N ARG A 190 9.17 -7.75 -11.89
CA ARG A 190 10.51 -7.98 -11.30
C ARG A 190 11.50 -6.84 -11.59
N SER A 191 11.06 -5.77 -12.26
CA SER A 191 11.96 -4.68 -12.56
C SER A 191 12.23 -3.88 -11.28
N GLY A 192 13.50 -3.81 -10.88
CA GLY A 192 13.97 -2.87 -9.85
C GLY A 192 13.82 -1.40 -10.27
N GLN A 193 13.16 -1.12 -11.40
CA GLN A 193 12.77 0.18 -11.93
C GLN A 193 11.42 0.01 -12.63
N SER A 194 10.31 0.14 -11.91
CA SER A 194 8.99 0.03 -12.53
C SER A 194 8.74 1.21 -13.47
N GLN A 195 7.92 1.01 -14.51
CA GLN A 195 7.42 2.12 -15.34
C GLN A 195 6.73 3.20 -14.49
N GLY A 196 6.16 2.82 -13.34
CA GLY A 196 5.60 3.74 -12.35
C GLY A 196 6.66 4.65 -11.72
N ALA A 197 7.83 4.12 -11.35
CA ALA A 197 8.94 4.92 -10.81
C ALA A 197 9.48 5.91 -11.86
N GLN A 198 9.63 5.47 -13.11
CA GLN A 198 10.03 6.36 -14.21
C GLN A 198 8.98 7.43 -14.52
N ALA A 199 7.69 7.08 -14.48
CA ALA A 199 6.61 8.04 -14.68
C ALA A 199 6.51 9.05 -13.52
N LEU A 200 6.76 8.59 -12.28
CA LEU A 200 6.86 9.46 -11.11
C LEU A 200 8.03 10.45 -11.27
N GLU A 201 9.20 9.96 -11.68
CA GLU A 201 10.37 10.80 -11.93
C GLU A 201 10.09 11.84 -13.04
N GLN A 202 9.45 11.42 -14.14
CA GLN A 202 9.01 12.34 -15.19
C GLN A 202 7.98 13.38 -14.71
N ALA A 203 7.02 12.98 -13.88
CA ALA A 203 6.04 13.89 -13.30
C ALA A 203 6.70 14.90 -12.35
N VAL A 204 7.67 14.48 -11.55
CA VAL A 204 8.48 15.35 -10.69
C VAL A 204 9.29 16.32 -11.52
N MET A 205 9.94 15.88 -12.61
CA MET A 205 10.69 16.74 -13.53
C MET A 205 9.79 17.80 -14.18
N LYS A 206 8.56 17.45 -14.60
CA LYS A 206 7.58 18.43 -15.12
C LYS A 206 7.23 19.50 -14.09
N ILE A 207 7.08 19.15 -12.82
CA ILE A 207 6.80 20.11 -11.75
C ILE A 207 8.00 21.06 -11.59
N ASP A 208 9.22 20.55 -11.51
CA ASP A 208 10.43 21.36 -11.33
C ASP A 208 10.65 22.32 -12.52
N GLU A 209 10.43 21.87 -13.76
CA GLU A 209 10.46 22.74 -14.94
C GLU A 209 9.41 23.85 -14.91
N THR A 210 8.23 23.57 -14.36
CA THR A 210 7.15 24.55 -14.24
C THR A 210 7.46 25.58 -13.15
N LEU A 211 8.00 25.14 -12.01
CA LEU A 211 8.38 26.00 -10.90
C LEU A 211 9.59 26.89 -11.21
N ARG A 212 10.54 26.44 -12.05
CA ARG A 212 11.69 27.25 -12.46
C ARG A 212 11.36 28.33 -13.50
N LYS A 213 10.20 28.26 -14.14
CA LYS A 213 9.75 29.22 -15.18
C LYS A 213 8.82 30.31 -14.63
N GLY A 214 8.41 30.24 -13.37
CA GLY A 214 7.60 31.24 -12.66
C GLY A 214 8.43 32.00 -11.63
#